data_AF-A0A946L3E1-F1
#
_entry.id   AF-A0A946L3E1-F1
#
_cell.length_a   1.000
_cell.length_b   1.000
_cell.length_c   1.000
_cell.angle_alpha   90.00
_cell.angle_beta   90.00
_cell.angle_gamma   90.00
#
_symmetry.space_group_name_H-M   'P 1'
#
loop_
_entity.id
_entity.type
_entity.pdbx_description
1 polymer ?
#
loop_
_entity_poly.entity_id
_entity_poly.type
_entity_poly.pdbx_seq_one_letter_code
_entity_poly.pdbx_strand_id
1 'polypeptide(L)'
;MRKIITARHLTRTTPNWHKIIDNALSEHGVGCRCDPAKSNCDPQIFAHQVGDKLTVSCSHFNFVLPSEETQTAPHILQHIDYRNRLTQRVLELINRYRKPWLALPDALLLSPWDASQVIAAYNDRWDDFELPASTLSRLINHTQVRVHGQRILMKQLFPGRMRWIGEHLRRILASHPLLTDRELRDRLGSGYDIHISTRHINECRKKMGIPARKERLGNSTPNHFLVSQCHLVGWGRYWRVVQAFMRSVNSGRSAIRGGTLA
;
A
#
# COMPACT_ATOMS: atom_id res chain seq x y z
N MET A 1 0.26 5.53 55.50
CA MET A 1 1.18 6.63 55.11
C MET A 1 1.29 6.65 53.59
N ARG A 2 0.70 7.65 52.92
CA ARG A 2 0.82 7.81 51.46
C ARG A 2 1.86 8.90 51.22
N LYS A 3 2.97 8.52 50.56
CA LYS A 3 4.03 9.46 50.16
C LYS A 3 3.48 10.37 49.07
N ILE A 4 3.49 11.67 49.35
CA ILE A 4 3.29 12.74 48.36
C ILE A 4 4.63 12.89 47.63
N ILE A 5 4.61 12.75 46.30
CA ILE A 5 5.74 13.09 45.43
C ILE A 5 5.29 14.30 44.62
N THR A 6 5.82 15.47 44.96
CA THR A 6 5.68 16.70 44.18
C THR A 6 6.79 16.72 43.14
N ALA A 7 6.45 16.90 41.85
CA ALA A 7 7.42 17.17 40.81
C ALA A 7 7.09 18.48 40.07
N ARG A 8 8.08 19.36 40.06
CA ARG A 8 8.09 20.74 39.54
C ARG A 8 8.18 20.78 38.01
N HIS A 9 7.61 21.86 37.47
CA HIS A 9 7.98 22.56 36.23
C HIS A 9 8.40 21.74 35.01
N LEU A 10 7.52 21.72 34.00
CA LEU A 10 7.95 21.65 32.61
C LEU A 10 7.44 22.91 31.89
N THR A 11 8.40 23.78 31.62
CA THR A 11 8.27 25.01 30.84
C THR A 11 7.90 24.71 29.40
N ARG A 12 7.25 25.71 28.78
CA ARG A 12 6.96 25.84 27.35
C ARG A 12 8.11 25.30 26.49
N THR A 13 7.73 24.57 25.44
CA THR A 13 8.54 23.96 24.36
C THR A 13 8.95 22.49 24.57
N THR A 14 8.06 21.56 24.24
CA THR A 14 8.46 20.16 23.99
C THR A 14 7.78 19.61 22.71
N PRO A 15 8.55 19.21 21.69
CA PRO A 15 8.02 18.67 20.43
C PRO A 15 7.62 17.18 20.53
N ASN A 16 7.25 16.67 21.71
CA ASN A 16 7.04 15.24 21.97
C ASN A 16 5.81 14.95 22.84
N TRP A 17 4.71 15.68 22.64
CA TRP A 17 3.46 15.48 23.40
C TRP A 17 2.90 14.06 23.33
N HIS A 18 3.11 13.33 22.23
CA HIS A 18 2.71 11.92 22.13
C HIS A 18 3.42 11.02 23.15
N LYS A 19 4.72 11.25 23.40
CA LYS A 19 5.46 10.50 24.43
C LYS A 19 5.04 10.90 25.85
N ILE A 20 4.64 12.15 26.06
CA ILE A 20 4.13 12.61 27.36
C ILE A 20 2.78 11.96 27.66
N ILE A 21 1.89 11.85 26.66
CA ILE A 21 0.61 11.16 26.81
C ILE A 21 0.84 9.66 27.02
N ASP A 22 1.67 9.00 26.22
CA ASP A 22 1.95 7.57 26.38
C ASP A 22 2.61 7.25 27.73
N ASN A 23 3.53 8.10 28.19
CA ASN A 23 4.16 7.95 29.51
C ASN A 23 3.17 8.22 30.64
N ALA A 24 2.35 9.28 30.58
CA ALA A 24 1.35 9.59 31.60
C ALA A 24 0.27 8.49 31.70
N LEU A 25 -0.13 7.89 30.58
CA LEU A 25 -1.02 6.74 30.54
C LEU A 25 -0.38 5.50 31.21
N SER A 26 0.94 5.32 31.08
CA SER A 26 1.68 4.19 31.68
C SER A 26 2.05 4.38 33.16
N GLU A 27 2.38 5.60 33.59
CA GLU A 27 2.89 5.91 34.94
C GLU A 27 1.78 6.21 35.95
N HIS A 28 0.59 6.67 35.51
CA HIS A 28 -0.49 7.08 36.41
C HIS A 28 -1.71 6.14 36.42
N GLY A 29 -1.61 4.97 35.79
CA GLY A 29 -2.69 3.96 35.83
C GLY A 29 -3.98 4.40 35.14
N VAL A 30 -3.90 5.37 34.21
CA VAL A 30 -5.02 5.78 33.36
C VAL A 30 -5.25 4.68 32.32
N GLY A 31 -5.89 3.60 32.76
CA GLY A 31 -6.27 2.50 31.89
C GLY A 31 -7.48 2.85 31.06
N CYS A 32 -7.38 2.68 29.74
CA CYS A 32 -8.58 2.50 28.91
C CYS A 32 -9.31 1.24 29.43
N ARG A 33 -10.41 1.41 30.17
CA ARG A 33 -11.30 0.29 30.49
C ARG A 33 -12.10 -0.06 29.25
N CYS A 34 -11.55 -0.95 28.44
CA CYS A 34 -12.34 -1.76 27.53
C CYS A 34 -13.23 -2.68 28.37
N ASP A 35 -14.52 -2.70 28.09
CA ASP A 35 -15.45 -3.66 28.68
C ASP A 35 -14.92 -5.08 28.44
N PRO A 36 -14.55 -5.86 29.48
CA PRO A 36 -13.87 -7.14 29.30
C PRO A 36 -14.72 -8.20 28.56
N ALA A 37 -16.04 -7.99 28.47
CA ALA A 37 -16.93 -8.80 27.66
C ALA A 37 -16.75 -8.60 26.13
N LYS A 38 -16.08 -7.52 25.72
CA LYS A 38 -15.78 -7.19 24.32
C LYS A 38 -14.27 -7.26 24.10
N SER A 39 -13.75 -8.47 23.94
CA SER A 39 -12.32 -8.79 23.70
C SER A 39 -11.71 -8.19 22.41
N ASN A 40 -12.44 -7.33 21.69
CA ASN A 40 -12.04 -6.75 20.40
C ASN A 40 -12.08 -5.21 20.36
N CYS A 41 -12.14 -4.54 21.50
CA CYS A 41 -12.01 -3.07 21.56
C CYS A 41 -10.54 -2.68 21.40
N ASP A 42 -10.06 -2.65 20.15
CA ASP A 42 -8.82 -1.99 19.82
C ASP A 42 -9.07 -0.48 19.72
N PRO A 43 -8.54 0.34 20.64
CA PRO A 43 -8.84 1.77 20.72
C PRO A 43 -8.37 2.57 19.49
N GLN A 44 -7.67 1.93 18.55
CA GLN A 44 -7.16 2.56 17.32
C GLN A 44 -8.06 2.34 16.09
N ILE A 45 -9.15 1.57 16.20
CA ILE A 45 -10.05 1.29 15.07
C ILE A 45 -11.22 2.29 15.07
N PHE A 46 -11.14 3.29 14.20
CA PHE A 46 -12.12 4.39 14.13
C PHE A 46 -13.32 4.11 13.23
N ALA A 47 -13.20 3.15 12.31
CA ALA A 47 -14.28 2.79 11.40
C ALA A 47 -14.23 1.32 11.04
N HIS A 48 -15.41 0.77 10.78
CA HIS A 48 -15.63 -0.58 10.30
C HIS A 48 -16.65 -0.58 9.17
N GLN A 49 -16.41 -1.41 8.16
CA GLN A 49 -17.35 -1.58 7.06
C GLN A 49 -18.46 -2.56 7.44
N VAL A 50 -19.72 -2.19 7.18
CA VAL A 50 -20.91 -3.04 7.31
C VAL A 50 -21.68 -2.98 5.99
N GLY A 51 -21.62 -4.05 5.20
CA GLY A 51 -22.16 -4.05 3.83
C GLY A 51 -21.41 -3.06 2.92
N ASP A 52 -22.15 -2.16 2.26
CA ASP A 52 -21.62 -1.12 1.36
C ASP A 52 -21.28 0.20 2.08
N LYS A 53 -21.40 0.24 3.41
CA LYS A 53 -21.23 1.46 4.22
C LYS A 53 -20.02 1.36 5.14
N LEU A 54 -19.21 2.41 5.17
CA LEU A 54 -18.21 2.61 6.21
C LEU A 54 -18.89 3.25 7.43
N THR A 55 -19.01 2.47 8.51
CA THR A 55 -19.57 2.94 9.78
C THR A 55 -18.42 3.46 10.64
N VAL A 56 -18.50 4.72 11.06
CA VAL A 56 -17.52 5.32 11.97
C VAL A 56 -17.98 5.09 13.40
N SER A 57 -17.16 4.41 14.19
CA SER A 57 -17.40 4.19 15.61
C SER A 57 -16.27 4.85 16.38
N CYS A 58 -16.55 6.02 16.96
CA CYS A 58 -15.63 6.62 17.90
C CYS A 58 -15.90 6.01 19.28
N SER A 59 -14.96 5.23 19.80
CA SER A 59 -15.05 4.68 21.15
C SER A 59 -15.18 5.84 22.15
N HIS A 60 -16.25 5.82 22.95
CA HIS A 60 -16.37 6.70 24.11
C HIS A 60 -15.21 6.35 25.05
N PHE A 61 -14.23 7.24 25.16
CA PHE A 61 -13.15 7.06 26.13
C PHE A 61 -13.66 7.52 27.49
N ASN A 62 -13.66 6.62 28.48
CA ASN A 62 -13.90 6.99 29.87
C ASN A 62 -12.56 7.35 30.51
N PHE A 63 -12.36 8.63 30.84
CA PHE A 63 -11.20 9.10 31.57
C PHE A 63 -11.53 9.19 33.06
N VAL A 64 -10.70 8.58 33.90
CA VAL A 64 -10.69 8.85 35.34
C VAL A 64 -9.43 9.67 35.61
N LEU A 65 -9.62 10.95 35.89
CA LEU A 65 -8.54 11.88 36.14
C LEU A 65 -8.30 12.00 37.65
N PRO A 66 -7.05 11.99 38.14
CA PRO A 66 -6.72 12.33 39.51
C PRO A 66 -7.19 13.76 39.85
N SER A 67 -7.65 14.01 41.09
CA SER A 67 -8.28 15.28 41.48
C SER A 67 -7.39 16.53 41.29
N GLU A 68 -6.06 16.35 41.25
CA GLU A 68 -5.08 17.44 41.13
C GLU A 68 -4.83 17.90 39.68
N GLU A 69 -5.28 17.14 38.66
CA GLU A 69 -5.09 17.45 37.22
C GLU A 69 -6.33 18.05 36.54
N THR A 70 -7.34 18.41 37.33
CA THR A 70 -8.65 18.88 36.85
C THR A 70 -8.61 20.17 36.02
N GLN A 71 -7.53 20.96 36.08
CA GLN A 71 -7.40 22.21 35.30
C GLN A 71 -6.94 21.98 33.85
N THR A 72 -6.17 20.93 33.57
CA THR A 72 -5.69 20.60 32.20
C THR A 72 -6.63 19.64 31.47
N ALA A 73 -7.43 18.90 32.23
CA ALA A 73 -8.41 17.95 31.72
C ALA A 73 -9.36 18.50 30.64
N PRO A 74 -9.97 19.71 30.77
CA PRO A 74 -10.86 20.22 29.75
C PRO A 74 -10.18 20.43 28.40
N HIS A 75 -8.93 20.89 28.40
CA HIS A 75 -8.16 21.12 27.16
C HIS A 75 -7.78 19.81 26.47
N ILE A 76 -7.44 18.78 27.25
CA ILE A 76 -7.14 17.44 26.71
C ILE A 76 -8.39 16.85 26.05
N LEU A 77 -9.54 16.91 26.73
CA LEU A 77 -10.82 16.42 26.21
C LEU A 77 -11.23 17.17 24.93
N GLN A 78 -11.12 18.50 24.91
CA GLN A 78 -11.38 19.31 23.72
C GLN A 78 -10.48 18.90 22.54
N HIS A 79 -9.20 18.63 22.78
CA HIS A 79 -8.28 18.19 21.73
C HIS A 79 -8.64 16.79 21.20
N ILE A 80 -9.07 15.88 22.07
CA ILE A 80 -9.52 14.54 21.69
C ILE A 80 -10.81 14.63 20.86
N ASP A 81 -11.81 15.40 21.32
CA ASP A 81 -13.07 15.61 20.60
C ASP A 81 -12.84 16.24 19.24
N TYR A 82 -11.95 17.24 19.18
CA TYR A 82 -11.53 17.86 17.93
C TYR A 82 -10.91 16.83 16.97
N ARG A 83 -9.95 16.02 17.44
CA ARG A 83 -9.31 14.99 16.61
C ARG A 83 -10.33 13.94 16.14
N ASN A 84 -11.25 13.52 17.00
CA ASN A 84 -12.27 12.54 16.68
C ASN A 84 -13.23 13.06 15.61
N ARG A 85 -13.68 14.32 15.74
CA ARG A 85 -14.51 15.00 14.76
C ARG A 85 -13.82 15.08 13.39
N LEU A 86 -12.55 15.48 13.36
CA LEU A 86 -11.77 15.51 12.12
C LEU A 86 -11.64 14.12 11.50
N THR A 87 -11.34 13.10 12.31
CA THR A 87 -11.21 11.71 11.86
C THR A 87 -12.50 11.22 11.22
N GLN A 88 -13.63 11.45 11.88
CA GLN A 88 -14.95 11.09 11.37
C GLN A 88 -15.24 11.78 10.04
N ARG A 89 -15.03 13.09 9.94
CA ARG A 89 -15.31 13.84 8.70
C ARG A 89 -14.45 13.37 7.53
N VAL A 90 -13.17 13.11 7.75
CA VAL A 90 -12.29 12.53 6.72
C VAL A 90 -12.75 11.13 6.32
N LEU A 91 -13.24 10.32 7.25
CA LEU A 91 -13.82 9.01 6.94
C LEU A 91 -15.12 9.12 6.15
N GLU A 92 -15.97 10.10 6.44
CA GLU A 92 -17.19 10.38 5.66
C GLU A 92 -16.86 10.81 4.23
N LEU A 93 -15.83 11.63 4.05
CA LEU A 93 -15.29 11.98 2.74
C LEU A 93 -14.81 10.73 1.99
N ILE A 94 -13.98 9.90 2.63
CA ILE A 94 -13.51 8.64 2.05
C ILE A 94 -14.71 7.77 1.65
N ASN A 95 -15.71 7.61 2.52
CA ASN A 95 -16.89 6.80 2.23
C ASN A 95 -17.66 7.31 0.99
N ARG A 96 -17.75 8.63 0.82
CA ARG A 96 -18.40 9.24 -0.35
C ARG A 96 -17.60 9.03 -1.64
N TYR A 97 -16.32 9.40 -1.64
CA TYR A 97 -15.49 9.37 -2.86
C TYR A 97 -14.99 7.98 -3.23
N ARG A 98 -14.92 7.05 -2.26
CA ARG A 98 -14.45 5.67 -2.46
C ARG A 98 -15.57 4.65 -2.38
N LYS A 99 -16.84 5.07 -2.40
CA LYS A 99 -17.98 4.15 -2.32
C LYS A 99 -17.89 2.96 -3.29
N PRO A 100 -17.51 3.13 -4.58
CA PRO A 100 -17.39 2.00 -5.49
C PRO A 100 -16.34 0.98 -5.05
N TRP A 101 -15.19 1.46 -4.57
CA TRP A 101 -14.11 0.61 -4.07
C TRP A 101 -14.48 -0.09 -2.76
N LEU A 102 -15.21 0.60 -1.87
CA LEU A 102 -15.73 0.00 -0.64
C LEU A 102 -16.76 -1.09 -0.95
N ALA A 103 -17.54 -0.97 -2.02
CA ALA A 103 -18.46 -2.05 -2.42
C ALA A 103 -17.72 -3.24 -3.04
N LEU A 104 -16.70 -2.97 -3.87
CA LEU A 104 -15.90 -3.98 -4.56
C LEU A 104 -14.40 -3.64 -4.43
N PRO A 105 -13.59 -4.47 -3.74
CA PRO A 105 -12.18 -4.19 -3.46
C PRO A 105 -11.25 -4.34 -4.68
N ASP A 106 -11.56 -3.64 -5.78
CA ASP A 106 -10.71 -3.55 -6.98
C ASP A 106 -9.79 -2.32 -6.89
N ALA A 107 -8.47 -2.54 -6.84
CA ALA A 107 -7.47 -1.48 -6.74
C ALA A 107 -7.60 -0.37 -7.81
N LEU A 108 -8.24 -0.66 -8.95
CA LEU A 108 -8.44 0.29 -10.04
C LEU A 108 -9.55 1.30 -9.75
N LEU A 109 -10.54 0.92 -8.93
CA LEU A 109 -11.60 1.80 -8.44
C LEU A 109 -11.07 2.82 -7.41
N LEU A 110 -9.87 2.57 -6.87
CA LEU A 110 -9.19 3.46 -5.96
C LEU A 110 -8.30 4.44 -6.75
N SER A 111 -8.92 5.41 -7.43
CA SER A 111 -8.19 6.46 -8.17
C SER A 111 -7.25 7.26 -7.24
N PRO A 112 -6.15 7.87 -7.71
CA PRO A 112 -5.33 8.71 -6.84
C PRO A 112 -6.15 9.92 -6.37
N TRP A 113 -6.09 10.23 -5.08
CA TRP A 113 -6.74 11.41 -4.51
C TRP A 113 -5.72 12.18 -3.70
N ASP A 114 -5.33 13.34 -4.22
CA ASP A 114 -4.26 14.15 -3.64
C ASP A 114 -4.73 14.84 -2.35
N ALA A 115 -3.79 15.12 -1.44
CA ALA A 115 -4.09 15.77 -0.17
C ALA A 115 -4.76 17.14 -0.40
N SER A 116 -4.33 17.88 -1.43
CA SER A 116 -4.95 19.16 -1.82
C SER A 116 -6.44 19.00 -2.15
N GLN A 117 -6.79 17.94 -2.88
CA GLN A 117 -8.17 17.64 -3.27
C GLN A 117 -9.02 17.20 -2.07
N VAL A 118 -8.43 16.47 -1.11
CA VAL A 118 -9.11 16.08 0.13
C VAL A 118 -9.40 17.31 0.99
N ILE A 119 -8.43 18.22 1.12
CA ILE A 119 -8.59 19.48 1.87
C ILE A 119 -9.65 20.36 1.21
N ALA A 120 -9.60 20.52 -0.12
CA ALA A 120 -10.61 21.27 -0.85
C ALA A 120 -12.01 20.68 -0.64
N ALA A 121 -12.17 19.36 -0.78
CA ALA A 121 -13.46 18.69 -0.56
C ALA A 121 -13.93 18.75 0.90
N TYR A 122 -13.00 18.87 1.86
CA TYR A 122 -13.34 19.09 3.26
C TYR A 122 -13.86 20.51 3.47
N ASN A 123 -13.10 21.51 3.03
CA ASN A 123 -13.42 22.93 3.24
C ASN A 123 -14.69 23.35 2.46
N ASP A 124 -15.00 22.71 1.34
CA ASP A 124 -16.25 22.92 0.59
C ASP A 124 -17.50 22.43 1.36
N ARG A 125 -17.33 21.48 2.29
CA ARG A 125 -18.45 20.84 2.98
C ARG A 125 -18.65 21.32 4.42
N TRP A 126 -17.58 21.76 5.07
CA TRP A 126 -17.62 22.18 6.46
C TRP A 126 -16.93 23.54 6.62
N ASP A 127 -17.73 24.56 6.90
CA ASP A 127 -17.27 25.95 7.05
C ASP A 127 -16.75 26.27 8.46
N ASP A 128 -16.87 25.34 9.41
CA ASP A 128 -16.53 25.60 10.81
C ASP A 128 -15.01 25.66 11.05
N PHE A 129 -14.21 25.07 10.18
CA PHE A 129 -12.76 25.00 10.36
C PHE A 129 -12.02 24.63 9.07
N GLU A 130 -10.95 25.34 8.74
CA GLU A 130 -10.06 24.98 7.62
C GLU A 130 -9.12 23.83 8.00
N LEU A 131 -9.13 22.73 7.25
CA LEU A 131 -8.28 21.57 7.55
C LEU A 131 -6.81 21.78 7.12
N PRO A 132 -5.84 21.89 8.06
CA PRO A 132 -4.45 22.07 7.69
C PRO A 132 -3.86 20.80 7.07
N ALA A 133 -3.01 20.96 6.05
CA ALA A 133 -2.37 19.84 5.37
C ALA A 133 -1.52 18.95 6.30
N SER A 134 -0.86 19.54 7.29
CA SER A 134 -0.07 18.81 8.29
C SER A 134 -0.95 17.94 9.19
N THR A 135 -2.13 18.42 9.57
CA THR A 135 -3.11 17.68 10.36
C THR A 135 -3.66 16.50 9.57
N LEU A 136 -4.08 16.72 8.31
CA LEU A 136 -4.53 15.65 7.43
C LEU A 136 -3.44 14.59 7.22
N SER A 137 -2.20 14.99 6.98
CA SER A 137 -1.07 14.07 6.81
C SER A 137 -0.86 13.19 8.04
N ARG A 138 -0.86 13.78 9.25
CA ARG A 138 -0.74 13.02 10.51
C ARG A 138 -1.91 12.05 10.67
N LEU A 139 -3.14 12.51 10.38
CA LEU A 139 -4.34 11.68 10.45
C LEU A 139 -4.23 10.47 9.51
N ILE A 140 -3.94 10.68 8.23
CA ILE A 140 -3.87 9.62 7.22
C ILE A 140 -2.75 8.62 7.53
N ASN A 141 -1.58 9.09 7.98
CA ASN A 141 -0.42 8.22 8.21
C ASN A 141 -0.51 7.40 9.51
N HIS A 142 -1.25 7.85 10.52
CA HIS A 142 -1.28 7.21 11.83
C HIS A 142 -2.65 6.60 12.22
N THR A 143 -3.70 6.84 11.44
CA THR A 143 -5.03 6.28 11.74
C THR A 143 -5.20 4.93 11.07
N GLN A 144 -5.77 3.98 11.81
CA GLN A 144 -6.10 2.67 11.30
C GLN A 144 -7.62 2.52 11.18
N VAL A 145 -8.02 1.78 10.16
CA VAL A 145 -9.42 1.59 9.78
C VAL A 145 -9.63 0.12 9.44
N ARG A 146 -10.83 -0.38 9.69
CA ARG A 146 -11.22 -1.74 9.33
C ARG A 146 -12.07 -1.69 8.06
N VAL A 147 -11.53 -2.24 6.98
CA VAL A 147 -12.19 -2.29 5.66
C VAL A 147 -12.18 -3.74 5.19
N HIS A 148 -13.32 -4.25 4.72
CA HIS A 148 -13.48 -5.67 4.36
C HIS A 148 -12.98 -6.66 5.42
N GLY A 149 -13.21 -6.37 6.70
CA GLY A 149 -12.76 -7.20 7.82
C GLY A 149 -11.25 -7.11 8.13
N GLN A 150 -10.46 -6.45 7.29
CA GLN A 150 -9.01 -6.29 7.48
C GLN A 150 -8.68 -4.94 8.13
N ARG A 151 -7.68 -4.94 9.02
CA ARG A 151 -7.12 -3.72 9.61
C ARG A 151 -6.05 -3.16 8.68
N ILE A 152 -6.28 -1.95 8.18
CA ILE A 152 -5.34 -1.27 7.29
C ILE A 152 -5.06 0.15 7.80
N LEU A 153 -3.91 0.70 7.40
CA LEU A 153 -3.64 2.12 7.60
C LEU A 153 -4.50 2.95 6.65
N MET A 154 -5.05 4.07 7.14
CA MET A 154 -5.87 4.98 6.33
C MET A 154 -5.13 5.44 5.07
N LYS A 155 -3.80 5.63 5.13
CA LYS A 155 -2.94 5.90 3.97
C LYS A 155 -3.14 4.94 2.79
N GLN A 156 -3.46 3.68 3.05
CA GLN A 156 -3.65 2.69 1.99
C GLN A 156 -4.90 2.98 1.13
N LEU A 157 -5.82 3.81 1.63
CA LEU A 157 -6.99 4.32 0.90
C LEU A 157 -6.65 5.48 -0.06
N PHE A 158 -5.40 5.93 -0.05
CA PHE A 158 -4.87 7.00 -0.88
C PHE A 158 -3.67 6.49 -1.69
N PRO A 159 -3.92 5.69 -2.75
CA PRO A 159 -2.84 5.15 -3.55
C PRO A 159 -2.16 6.30 -4.30
N GLY A 160 -0.83 6.32 -4.24
CA GLY A 160 -0.05 7.24 -5.05
C GLY A 160 -0.25 6.95 -6.55
N ARG A 161 -0.15 8.00 -7.38
CA ARG A 161 -0.35 7.95 -8.84
C ARG A 161 0.44 6.81 -9.51
N MET A 162 1.71 6.63 -9.14
CA MET A 162 2.55 5.55 -9.68
C MET A 162 2.00 4.16 -9.38
N ARG A 163 1.51 3.92 -8.15
CA ARG A 163 0.96 2.60 -7.77
C ARG A 163 -0.30 2.33 -8.56
N TRP A 164 -1.19 3.32 -8.67
CA TRP A 164 -2.42 3.20 -9.45
C TRP A 164 -2.16 2.95 -10.94
N ILE A 165 -1.24 3.69 -11.58
CA ILE A 165 -0.79 3.41 -12.95
C ILE A 165 -0.23 1.99 -13.05
N GLY A 166 0.56 1.59 -12.06
CA GLY A 166 1.11 0.25 -11.92
C GLY A 166 0.07 -0.87 -12.00
N GLU A 167 -1.04 -0.73 -11.28
CA GLU A 167 -2.13 -1.70 -11.31
C GLU A 167 -2.81 -1.75 -12.69
N HIS A 168 -3.01 -0.60 -13.35
CA HIS A 168 -3.51 -0.57 -14.72
C HIS A 168 -2.56 -1.29 -15.69
N LEU A 169 -1.25 -1.07 -15.55
CA LEU A 169 -0.25 -1.77 -16.36
C LEU A 169 -0.32 -3.28 -16.15
N ARG A 170 -0.47 -3.75 -14.91
CA ARG A 170 -0.64 -5.19 -14.62
C ARG A 170 -1.89 -5.76 -15.30
N ARG A 171 -3.02 -5.06 -15.21
CA ARG A 171 -4.27 -5.50 -15.85
C ARG A 171 -4.14 -5.58 -17.37
N ILE A 172 -3.54 -4.57 -18.01
CA ILE A 172 -3.32 -4.58 -19.46
C ILE A 172 -2.41 -5.74 -19.86
N LEU A 173 -1.31 -5.95 -19.12
CA LEU A 173 -0.32 -7.00 -19.40
C LEU A 173 -0.81 -8.40 -19.07
N ALA A 174 -1.78 -8.56 -18.17
CA ALA A 174 -2.42 -9.86 -17.92
C ALA A 174 -3.11 -10.39 -19.18
N SER A 175 -3.74 -9.51 -19.96
CA SER A 175 -4.38 -9.88 -21.22
C SER A 175 -3.44 -9.80 -22.42
N HIS A 176 -2.43 -8.92 -22.38
CA HIS A 176 -1.52 -8.67 -23.50
C HIS A 176 -0.06 -8.58 -23.02
N PRO A 177 0.58 -9.71 -22.65
CA PRO A 177 1.87 -9.72 -21.96
C PRO A 177 3.04 -9.19 -22.80
N LEU A 178 2.89 -9.15 -24.12
CA LEU A 178 3.98 -8.83 -25.06
C LEU A 178 4.03 -7.37 -25.52
N LEU A 179 3.17 -6.51 -24.99
CA LEU A 179 3.17 -5.08 -25.33
C LEU A 179 4.48 -4.39 -24.92
N THR A 180 4.88 -3.41 -25.71
CA THR A 180 5.98 -2.49 -25.44
C THR A 180 5.54 -1.35 -24.51
N ASP A 181 6.48 -0.66 -23.88
CA ASP A 181 6.17 0.51 -23.03
C ASP A 181 5.45 1.63 -23.81
N ARG A 182 5.71 1.76 -25.13
CA ARG A 182 5.01 2.70 -26.02
C ARG A 182 3.55 2.29 -26.21
N GLU A 183 3.28 1.03 -26.51
CA GLU A 183 1.91 0.53 -26.67
C GLU A 183 1.13 0.58 -25.35
N LEU A 184 1.80 0.31 -24.22
CA LEU A 184 1.20 0.47 -22.89
C LEU A 184 0.79 1.93 -22.62
N ARG A 185 1.64 2.89 -22.97
CA ARG A 185 1.31 4.32 -22.91
C ARG A 185 0.07 4.62 -23.75
N ASP A 186 0.06 4.18 -25.00
CA ASP A 186 -1.02 4.51 -25.94
C ASP A 186 -2.36 3.89 -25.49
N ARG A 187 -2.34 2.68 -24.92
CA ARG A 187 -3.52 2.05 -24.30
C ARG A 187 -3.99 2.75 -23.02
N LEU A 188 -3.06 3.25 -22.19
CA LEU A 188 -3.42 4.02 -21.00
C LEU A 188 -4.06 5.36 -21.35
N GLY A 189 -3.53 6.07 -22.35
CA GLY A 189 -4.10 7.33 -22.82
C GLY A 189 -5.48 7.15 -23.46
N SER A 190 -5.64 6.17 -24.34
CA SER A 190 -6.92 5.94 -25.05
C SER A 190 -8.00 5.28 -24.18
N GLY A 191 -7.63 4.34 -23.30
CA GLY A 191 -8.59 3.57 -22.52
C GLY A 191 -8.94 4.16 -21.15
N TYR A 192 -8.03 4.94 -20.55
CA TYR A 192 -8.16 5.42 -19.16
C TYR A 192 -7.92 6.93 -19.01
N ASP A 193 -7.69 7.65 -20.12
CA ASP A 193 -7.35 9.08 -20.14
C ASP A 193 -6.09 9.43 -19.31
N ILE A 194 -5.11 8.52 -19.29
CA ILE A 194 -3.84 8.69 -18.56
C ILE A 194 -2.74 9.08 -19.54
N HIS A 195 -2.51 10.38 -19.69
CA HIS A 195 -1.44 10.92 -20.54
C HIS A 195 -0.12 11.03 -19.79
N ILE A 196 0.80 10.11 -20.06
CA ILE A 196 2.13 10.07 -19.43
C ILE A 196 3.22 9.72 -20.44
N SER A 197 4.47 10.07 -20.13
CA SER A 197 5.59 9.74 -21.00
C SER A 197 5.94 8.25 -20.93
N THR A 198 6.50 7.70 -22.00
CA THR A 198 7.01 6.32 -22.03
C THR A 198 8.09 6.08 -20.97
N ARG A 199 8.88 7.11 -20.65
CA ARG A 199 9.85 7.07 -19.55
C ARG A 199 9.16 6.84 -18.21
N HIS A 200 8.05 7.55 -17.95
CA HIS A 200 7.29 7.38 -16.72
C HIS A 200 6.60 6.01 -16.63
N ILE A 201 6.15 5.45 -17.76
CA ILE A 201 5.68 4.06 -17.84
C ILE A 201 6.77 3.09 -17.37
N ASN A 202 7.99 3.26 -17.89
CA ASN A 202 9.13 2.41 -17.52
C ASN A 202 9.45 2.50 -16.02
N GLU A 203 9.41 3.72 -15.45
CA GLU A 203 9.60 3.95 -14.02
C GLU A 203 8.51 3.28 -13.17
N CYS A 204 7.23 3.45 -13.54
CA CYS A 204 6.11 2.78 -12.87
C CYS A 204 6.25 1.26 -12.95
N ARG A 205 6.57 0.74 -14.14
CA ARG A 205 6.79 -0.69 -14.39
C ARG A 205 7.87 -1.26 -13.47
N LYS A 206 9.05 -0.63 -13.43
CA LYS A 206 10.17 -1.03 -12.57
C LYS A 206 9.80 -1.00 -11.09
N LYS A 207 9.18 0.09 -10.62
CA LYS A 207 8.76 0.25 -9.22
C LYS A 207 7.74 -0.81 -8.77
N MET A 208 6.93 -1.29 -9.71
CA MET A 208 5.90 -2.30 -9.47
C MET A 208 6.39 -3.73 -9.70
N GLY A 209 7.68 -3.92 -9.98
CA GLY A 209 8.29 -5.23 -10.24
C GLY A 209 7.81 -5.89 -11.53
N ILE A 210 7.26 -5.12 -12.47
CA ILE A 210 6.76 -5.66 -13.73
C ILE A 210 7.96 -5.85 -14.68
N PRO A 211 8.22 -7.06 -15.21
CA PRO A 211 9.36 -7.31 -16.09
C PRO A 211 9.27 -6.57 -17.41
N ALA A 212 10.41 -6.29 -18.05
CA ALA A 212 10.44 -5.63 -19.35
C ALA A 212 9.94 -6.59 -20.45
N ARG A 213 9.55 -6.07 -21.63
CA ARG A 213 9.08 -6.91 -22.74
C ARG A 213 10.06 -8.05 -23.08
N LYS A 214 11.36 -7.78 -23.13
CA LYS A 214 12.39 -8.80 -23.43
C LYS A 214 12.42 -9.93 -22.40
N GLU A 215 12.31 -9.59 -21.11
CA GLU A 215 12.25 -10.56 -20.02
C GLU A 215 10.94 -11.36 -20.06
N ARG A 216 9.82 -10.69 -20.37
CA ARG A 216 8.52 -11.35 -20.55
C ARG A 216 8.56 -12.37 -21.70
N LEU A 217 9.20 -12.03 -22.81
CA LEU A 217 9.41 -12.93 -23.95
C LEU A 217 10.26 -14.15 -23.57
N GLY A 218 11.34 -13.94 -22.79
CA GLY A 218 12.22 -15.03 -22.33
C GLY A 218 11.54 -16.03 -21.40
N ASN A 219 10.58 -15.58 -20.59
CA ASN A 219 9.78 -16.45 -19.72
C ASN A 219 8.59 -17.12 -20.46
N SER A 220 8.32 -16.72 -21.70
CA SER A 220 7.21 -17.26 -22.51
C SER A 220 7.64 -18.42 -23.43
N THR A 221 8.93 -18.72 -23.50
CA THR A 221 9.45 -19.87 -24.26
C THR A 221 9.74 -21.03 -23.30
N PRO A 222 9.20 -22.25 -23.54
CA PRO A 222 9.57 -23.44 -22.79
C PRO A 222 10.94 -23.92 -23.28
N ASN A 223 12.01 -23.21 -22.95
CA ASN A 223 13.39 -23.60 -23.30
C ASN A 223 14.33 -23.57 -22.09
N HIS A 224 13.79 -23.77 -20.89
CA HIS A 224 14.57 -23.89 -19.65
C HIS A 224 15.07 -25.32 -19.36
N PHE A 225 15.14 -26.22 -20.34
CA PHE A 225 15.68 -27.58 -20.13
C PHE A 225 17.14 -27.79 -20.57
N LEU A 226 17.79 -26.87 -21.29
CA LEU A 226 19.10 -27.19 -21.89
C LEU A 226 20.22 -26.15 -21.78
N VAL A 227 20.09 -25.09 -20.96
CA VAL A 227 21.20 -24.12 -20.82
C VAL A 227 21.79 -24.05 -19.40
N SER A 228 21.15 -24.66 -18.40
CA SER A 228 21.66 -24.62 -17.02
C SER A 228 22.79 -25.63 -16.71
N GLN A 229 23.20 -26.49 -17.65
CA GLN A 229 24.32 -27.44 -17.43
C GLN A 229 25.62 -27.09 -18.19
N CYS A 230 25.68 -25.99 -18.93
CA CYS A 230 26.89 -25.64 -19.69
C CYS A 230 27.96 -24.85 -18.89
N HIS A 231 27.70 -24.50 -17.63
CA HIS A 231 28.65 -23.69 -16.84
C HIS A 231 29.77 -24.49 -16.14
N LEU A 232 29.80 -25.82 -16.25
CA LEU A 232 30.81 -26.66 -15.57
C LEU A 232 31.64 -27.57 -16.48
N VAL A 233 31.65 -27.31 -17.77
CA VAL A 233 32.47 -28.07 -18.71
C VAL A 233 33.37 -27.09 -19.46
N GLY A 234 34.61 -26.96 -18.99
CA GLY A 234 35.63 -26.10 -19.60
C GLY A 234 35.69 -26.26 -21.12
N TRP A 235 35.91 -25.16 -21.82
CA TRP A 235 35.84 -25.03 -23.28
C TRP A 235 36.53 -26.16 -24.07
N GLY A 236 37.59 -26.76 -23.53
CA GLY A 236 38.30 -27.90 -24.14
C GLY A 236 37.53 -29.23 -24.19
N ARG A 237 36.49 -29.43 -23.37
CA ARG A 237 35.60 -30.62 -23.44
C ARG A 237 34.42 -30.39 -24.38
N TYR A 238 33.89 -29.16 -24.44
CA TYR A 238 32.85 -28.78 -25.40
C TYR A 238 33.31 -29.00 -26.85
N TRP A 239 34.54 -28.59 -27.18
CA TRP A 239 35.08 -28.79 -28.53
C TRP A 239 35.24 -30.27 -28.90
N ARG A 240 35.60 -31.13 -27.95
CA ARG A 240 35.70 -32.58 -28.18
C ARG A 240 34.34 -33.24 -28.45
N VAL A 241 33.29 -32.80 -27.76
CA VAL A 241 31.92 -33.29 -28.00
C VAL A 241 31.40 -32.82 -29.36
N VAL A 242 31.64 -31.56 -29.71
CA VAL A 242 31.28 -31.02 -31.05
C VAL A 242 32.03 -31.74 -32.16
N GLN A 243 33.33 -32.00 -31.98
CA GLN A 243 34.12 -32.77 -32.96
C GLN A 243 33.66 -34.23 -33.08
N ALA A 244 33.30 -34.89 -31.98
CA ALA A 244 32.77 -36.25 -32.00
C ALA A 244 31.40 -36.32 -32.71
N PHE A 245 30.54 -35.34 -32.46
CA PHE A 245 29.25 -35.21 -33.14
C PHE A 245 29.42 -34.96 -34.64
N MET A 246 30.28 -34.01 -35.04
CA MET A 246 30.55 -33.76 -36.47
C MET A 246 31.19 -34.97 -37.17
N ARG A 247 32.02 -35.76 -36.48
CA ARG A 247 32.53 -37.03 -37.03
C ARG A 247 31.44 -38.07 -37.20
N SER A 248 30.51 -38.20 -36.24
CA SER A 248 29.35 -39.11 -36.32
C SER A 248 28.39 -38.74 -37.46
N VAL A 249 28.14 -37.44 -37.67
CA VAL A 249 27.28 -36.97 -38.76
C VAL A 249 27.93 -37.19 -40.13
N ASN A 250 29.26 -37.06 -40.23
CA ASN A 250 29.98 -37.32 -41.46
C ASN A 250 30.17 -38.83 -41.75
N SER A 251 30.33 -39.68 -40.74
CA SER A 251 30.37 -41.14 -40.92
C SER A 251 29.00 -41.73 -41.26
N GLY A 252 27.90 -41.13 -40.77
CA GLY A 252 26.53 -41.52 -41.11
C GLY A 252 26.11 -41.18 -42.55
N ARG A 253 26.79 -40.24 -43.22
CA ARG A 253 26.50 -39.89 -44.63
C ARG A 253 27.13 -40.84 -45.65
N SER A 254 28.14 -41.63 -45.27
CA SER A 254 28.74 -42.63 -46.17
C SER A 254 27.95 -43.95 -46.25
N ALA A 255 27.01 -44.20 -45.32
CA ALA A 255 26.25 -45.45 -45.27
C ALA A 255 24.93 -45.45 -46.08
N ILE A 256 24.55 -44.32 -46.70
CA ILE A 256 23.25 -44.18 -47.41
C ILE A 256 23.43 -44.15 -48.95
N ARG A 257 24.65 -44.31 -49.49
CA ARG A 257 24.91 -44.53 -50.92
C ARG A 257 25.33 -45.98 -51.19
N GLY A 258 24.38 -46.91 -51.08
CA GLY A 258 24.63 -48.33 -51.36
C GLY A 258 23.34 -49.14 -51.28
N GLY A 259 22.33 -48.73 -52.04
CA GLY A 259 21.03 -49.40 -52.06
C GLY A 259 20.28 -49.08 -53.36
N THR A 260 20.94 -49.32 -54.49
CA THR A 260 20.34 -49.23 -55.82
C THR A 260 19.95 -50.63 -56.26
N LEU A 261 18.64 -50.86 -56.39
CA LEU A 261 17.92 -51.74 -57.33
C LEU A 261 18.51 -53.12 -57.66
N ALA A 262 17.81 -54.17 -57.21
CA ALA A 262 17.27 -55.26 -58.03
C ALA A 262 16.33 -56.13 -57.17
#